data_AF-A0A3D5NZD8-F1
#
_entry.id   AF-A0A3D5NZD8-F1
#
_cell.length_a   1.000
_cell.length_b   1.000
_cell.length_c   1.000
_cell.angle_alpha   90.00
_cell.angle_beta   90.00
_cell.angle_gamma   90.00
#
_symmetry.space_group_name_H-M   'P 1'
#
loop_
_entity.id
_entity.type
_entity.pdbx_description
1 polymer ?
#
loop_
_entity_poly.entity_id
_entity_poly.type
_entity_poly.pdbx_seq_one_letter_code
_entity_poly.pdbx_strand_id
1 'polypeptide(L)'
;FDDDGARQGWCLYKMGCKGPTTYNSCSSIKWNEGISFPIGSGHPCIGCSEPNFWDNGPFYSRLANIGFTGSDSNADTIGQIAVGAAAVSMAAHAIGSAVKKSRENKSTPAPAGKEE
;
A
#
# COMPACT_ATOMS: atom_id res chain seq x y z
N PHE A 1 -16.29 1.41 -3.35
CA PHE A 1 -17.03 1.27 -4.62
C PHE A 1 -16.81 2.55 -5.41
N ASP A 2 -16.71 2.45 -6.73
CA ASP A 2 -16.45 3.58 -7.66
C ASP A 2 -15.19 4.42 -7.35
N ASP A 3 -14.22 3.84 -6.63
CA ASP A 3 -12.88 4.41 -6.53
C ASP A 3 -12.04 3.99 -7.75
N ASP A 4 -10.84 4.57 -7.87
CA ASP A 4 -9.94 4.25 -8.99
C ASP A 4 -9.60 2.76 -9.04
N GLY A 5 -9.51 2.09 -7.88
CA GLY A 5 -9.30 0.65 -7.81
C GLY A 5 -10.47 -0.15 -8.39
N ALA A 6 -11.71 0.22 -8.09
CA ALA A 6 -12.90 -0.40 -8.67
C ALA A 6 -12.97 -0.18 -10.19
N ARG A 7 -12.64 1.03 -10.66
CA ARG A 7 -12.60 1.37 -12.09
C ARG A 7 -11.52 0.61 -12.86
N GLN A 8 -10.45 0.22 -12.17
CA GLN A 8 -9.37 -0.61 -12.70
C GLN A 8 -9.59 -2.12 -12.50
N GLY A 9 -10.71 -2.54 -11.90
CA GLY A 9 -11.02 -3.96 -11.69
C GLY A 9 -10.13 -4.65 -10.66
N TRP A 10 -9.66 -3.92 -9.63
CA TRP A 10 -8.83 -4.49 -8.57
C TRP A 10 -9.58 -5.52 -7.71
N CYS A 11 -8.80 -6.31 -6.95
CA CYS A 11 -9.33 -7.35 -6.08
C CYS A 11 -10.33 -6.80 -5.03
N LEU A 12 -11.52 -7.41 -4.98
CA LEU A 12 -12.60 -7.03 -4.06
C LEU A 12 -12.45 -7.65 -2.65
N TYR A 13 -11.30 -8.22 -2.31
CA TYR A 13 -11.08 -8.85 -1.01
C TYR A 13 -11.34 -7.88 0.16
N LYS A 14 -10.83 -6.65 0.07
CA LYS A 14 -11.04 -5.63 1.12
C LYS A 14 -12.51 -5.18 1.23
N MET A 15 -13.32 -5.45 0.21
CA MET A 15 -14.76 -5.17 0.17
C MET A 15 -15.62 -6.32 0.72
N GLY A 16 -15.01 -7.40 1.25
CA GLY A 16 -15.72 -8.51 1.87
C GLY A 16 -15.96 -9.72 0.98
N CYS A 17 -15.30 -9.80 -0.19
CA CYS A 17 -15.42 -10.95 -1.09
C CYS A 17 -15.17 -12.28 -0.37
N LYS A 18 -16.17 -13.16 -0.42
CA LYS A 18 -16.16 -14.52 0.16
C LYS A 18 -15.61 -15.58 -0.81
N GLY A 19 -15.24 -15.19 -2.02
CA GLY A 19 -14.65 -16.08 -3.03
C GLY A 19 -13.54 -17.01 -2.51
N PRO A 20 -12.61 -16.57 -1.64
CA PRO A 20 -11.58 -17.44 -1.08
C PRO A 20 -12.10 -18.63 -0.25
N THR A 21 -13.36 -18.60 0.18
CA THR A 21 -14.02 -19.66 0.96
C THR A 21 -15.33 -20.09 0.30
N THR A 22 -15.43 -20.01 -1.03
CA THR A 22 -16.65 -20.38 -1.76
C THR A 22 -16.31 -21.26 -2.96
N TYR A 23 -16.86 -22.47 -2.97
CA TYR A 23 -16.74 -23.44 -4.04
C TYR A 23 -17.87 -23.24 -5.05
N ASN A 24 -17.53 -22.67 -6.20
CA ASN A 24 -18.41 -22.57 -7.35
C ASN A 24 -17.57 -22.35 -8.63
N SER A 25 -18.18 -22.49 -9.80
CA SER A 25 -17.54 -22.30 -11.10
C SER A 25 -17.68 -20.86 -11.64
N CYS A 26 -18.20 -19.92 -10.85
CA CYS A 26 -18.55 -18.56 -11.29
C CYS A 26 -17.39 -17.78 -11.93
N SER A 27 -16.15 -17.94 -11.44
CA SER A 27 -14.99 -17.25 -12.03
C SER A 27 -14.44 -17.93 -13.28
N SER A 28 -14.81 -19.20 -13.51
CA SER A 28 -14.31 -20.01 -14.62
C SER A 28 -15.30 -20.05 -15.78
N ILE A 29 -16.53 -20.54 -15.54
CA ILE A 29 -17.58 -20.63 -16.58
C ILE A 29 -18.41 -19.34 -16.69
N LYS A 30 -18.47 -18.54 -15.62
CA LYS A 30 -19.30 -17.34 -15.50
C LYS A 30 -20.80 -17.65 -15.62
N TRP A 31 -21.62 -16.60 -15.65
CA TRP A 31 -23.06 -16.63 -15.81
C TRP A 31 -23.45 -16.13 -17.21
N ASN A 32 -24.62 -16.57 -17.67
CA ASN A 32 -25.24 -16.13 -18.92
C ASN A 32 -24.31 -16.30 -20.12
N GLU A 33 -24.03 -17.55 -20.52
CA GLU A 33 -23.19 -17.85 -21.69
C GLU A 33 -21.77 -17.26 -21.62
N GLY A 34 -21.22 -17.15 -20.41
CA GLY A 34 -19.86 -16.63 -20.24
C GLY A 34 -19.77 -15.10 -20.14
N ILE A 35 -20.90 -14.38 -20.09
CA ILE A 35 -20.93 -12.91 -20.07
C ILE A 35 -20.22 -12.35 -18.82
N SER A 36 -20.67 -12.70 -17.62
CA SER A 36 -20.11 -12.11 -16.39
C SER A 36 -20.42 -12.94 -15.15
N PHE A 37 -19.97 -12.47 -14.00
CA PHE A 37 -20.24 -13.03 -12.68
C PHE A 37 -20.15 -11.88 -11.65
N PRO A 38 -20.50 -12.08 -10.36
CA PRO A 38 -20.57 -10.99 -9.39
C PRO A 38 -19.29 -10.13 -9.32
N ILE A 39 -18.13 -10.77 -9.18
CA ILE A 39 -16.83 -10.05 -9.09
C ILE A 39 -16.50 -9.37 -10.42
N GLY A 40 -16.77 -10.03 -11.55
CA GLY A 40 -16.61 -9.43 -12.88
C GLY A 40 -17.49 -8.20 -13.12
N SER A 41 -18.56 -8.06 -12.34
CA SER A 41 -19.47 -6.89 -12.37
C SER A 41 -19.22 -5.91 -11.22
N GLY A 42 -18.12 -6.06 -10.47
CA GLY A 42 -17.73 -5.14 -9.41
C GLY A 42 -18.35 -5.41 -8.03
N HIS A 43 -19.10 -6.49 -7.84
CA HIS A 43 -19.65 -6.86 -6.52
C HIS A 43 -18.88 -8.02 -5.89
N PRO A 44 -18.52 -7.96 -4.59
CA PRO A 44 -17.88 -9.08 -3.90
C PRO A 44 -18.75 -10.35 -3.98
N CYS A 45 -18.12 -11.52 -4.08
CA CYS A 45 -18.81 -12.79 -3.90
C CYS A 45 -19.43 -12.83 -2.49
N ILE A 46 -20.70 -13.22 -2.39
CA ILE A 46 -21.43 -13.33 -1.12
C ILE A 46 -21.39 -14.74 -0.52
N GLY A 47 -20.85 -15.72 -1.26
CA GLY A 47 -20.76 -17.11 -0.82
C GLY A 47 -22.04 -17.92 -0.96
N CYS A 48 -22.91 -17.61 -1.93
CA CYS A 48 -24.24 -18.22 -2.04
C CYS A 48 -24.27 -19.74 -2.25
N SER A 49 -23.16 -20.37 -2.63
CA SER A 49 -23.05 -21.83 -2.74
C SER A 49 -22.58 -22.50 -1.45
N GLU A 50 -22.25 -21.74 -0.40
CA GLU A 50 -21.80 -22.28 0.87
C GLU A 50 -22.95 -22.44 1.88
N PRO A 51 -22.88 -23.44 2.77
CA PRO A 51 -23.82 -23.57 3.88
C PRO A 51 -23.85 -22.31 4.75
N ASN A 52 -25.06 -21.91 5.17
CA ASN A 52 -25.31 -20.80 6.09
C ASN A 52 -24.71 -19.44 5.64
N PHE A 53 -24.56 -19.20 4.33
CA PHE A 53 -23.89 -17.98 3.85
C PHE A 53 -24.56 -16.67 4.30
N TRP A 54 -25.87 -16.68 4.56
CA TRP A 54 -26.60 -15.54 5.12
C TRP A 54 -26.15 -15.18 6.54
N ASP A 55 -25.71 -16.17 7.32
CA ASP A 55 -25.36 -16.03 8.73
C ASP A 55 -23.84 -16.07 8.98
N ASN A 56 -23.03 -16.28 7.94
CA ASN A 56 -21.56 -16.29 8.00
C ASN A 56 -20.95 -14.86 8.05
N GLY A 57 -21.60 -13.97 8.80
CA GLY A 57 -21.22 -12.56 9.00
C GLY A 57 -21.65 -11.62 7.86
N PRO A 58 -21.46 -10.29 8.05
CA PRO A 58 -21.84 -9.31 7.04
C PRO A 58 -21.15 -9.52 5.68
N PHE A 59 -21.87 -9.23 4.59
CA PHE A 59 -21.32 -9.39 3.24
C PHE A 59 -20.09 -8.53 2.99
N TYR A 60 -20.03 -7.33 3.57
CA TYR A 60 -18.96 -6.35 3.32
C TYR A 60 -17.80 -6.41 4.32
N SER A 61 -17.77 -7.41 5.20
CA SER A 61 -16.63 -7.68 6.08
C SER A 61 -15.81 -8.86 5.56
N ARG A 62 -14.50 -8.87 5.83
CA ARG A 62 -13.65 -10.02 5.50
C ARG A 62 -13.97 -11.19 6.42
N LEU A 63 -14.06 -12.40 5.87
CA LEU A 63 -14.30 -13.62 6.64
C LEU A 63 -13.02 -14.43 6.79
N ALA A 64 -12.39 -14.80 5.67
CA ALA A 64 -11.07 -15.43 5.70
C ALA A 64 -9.97 -14.37 5.81
N ASN A 65 -9.03 -14.59 6.72
CA ASN A 65 -7.73 -13.97 6.65
C ASN A 65 -6.86 -14.83 5.72
N ILE A 66 -6.94 -14.53 4.42
CA ILE A 66 -5.98 -15.11 3.48
C ILE A 66 -4.66 -14.37 3.61
N GLY A 67 -3.58 -15.13 3.77
CA GLY A 67 -2.21 -14.63 3.69
C GLY A 67 -1.90 -14.17 2.26
N PHE A 68 -2.54 -13.11 1.81
CA PHE A 68 -2.25 -12.49 0.53
C PHE A 68 -1.04 -11.58 0.71
N THR A 69 0.15 -12.17 0.65
CA THR A 69 1.39 -11.40 0.53
C THR A 69 1.52 -10.95 -0.93
N GLY A 70 0.71 -9.96 -1.31
CA GLY A 70 0.87 -9.30 -2.60
C GLY A 70 2.27 -8.68 -2.66
N SER A 71 3.04 -9.01 -3.70
CA SER A 71 4.45 -8.62 -3.83
C SER A 71 4.65 -7.10 -3.86
N ASP A 72 3.67 -6.35 -4.34
CA ASP A 72 3.84 -4.92 -4.60
C ASP A 72 3.71 -4.05 -3.34
N SER A 73 2.74 -4.34 -2.46
CA SER A 73 2.50 -3.50 -1.27
C SER A 73 3.68 -3.51 -0.27
N ASN A 74 4.38 -4.63 -0.18
CA ASN A 74 5.55 -4.74 0.69
C ASN A 74 6.78 -4.05 0.10
N ALA A 75 6.97 -4.15 -1.22
CA ALA A 75 8.09 -3.51 -1.91
C ALA A 75 8.03 -1.98 -1.80
N ASP A 76 6.85 -1.39 -2.01
CA ASP A 76 6.64 0.06 -1.86
C ASP A 76 6.92 0.53 -0.43
N THR A 77 6.45 -0.23 0.56
CA THR A 77 6.67 0.11 1.98
C THR A 77 8.16 0.09 2.32
N ILE A 78 8.89 -0.96 1.89
CA ILE A 78 10.34 -1.06 2.09
C ILE A 78 11.06 0.09 1.37
N GLY A 79 10.67 0.39 0.13
CA GLY A 79 11.22 1.49 -0.65
C GLY A 79 11.01 2.85 0.04
N GLN A 80 9.81 3.12 0.54
CA GLN A 80 9.49 4.34 1.28
C GLN A 80 10.34 4.49 2.54
N ILE A 81 10.50 3.41 3.32
CA ILE A 81 11.35 3.41 4.52
C ILE A 81 12.80 3.71 4.15
N ALA A 82 13.33 3.05 3.12
CA ALA A 82 14.71 3.23 2.68
C ALA A 82 14.96 4.67 2.20
N VAL A 83 14.08 5.20 1.36
CA VAL A 83 14.18 6.58 0.85
C VAL A 83 14.04 7.60 1.99
N GLY A 84 13.09 7.40 2.91
CA GLY A 84 12.90 8.26 4.08
C GLY A 84 14.13 8.30 4.98
N ALA A 85 14.73 7.14 5.28
CA ALA A 85 15.95 7.04 6.08
C ALA A 85 17.13 7.76 5.41
N ALA A 86 17.31 7.58 4.10
CA ALA A 86 18.34 8.28 3.34
C ALA A 86 18.15 9.81 3.40
N ALA A 87 16.92 10.29 3.19
CA ALA A 87 16.60 11.73 3.24
C ALA A 87 16.92 12.37 4.59
N VAL A 88 16.52 11.73 5.69
CA VAL A 88 16.83 12.19 7.05
C VAL A 88 18.34 12.24 7.29
N SER A 89 19.06 11.21 6.84
CA SER A 89 20.51 11.11 7.00
C SER A 89 21.24 12.24 6.26
N MET A 90 20.83 12.53 5.02
CA MET A 90 21.38 13.64 4.23
C MET A 90 21.10 14.99 4.90
N ALA A 91 19.87 15.21 5.39
CA ALA A 91 19.51 16.45 6.06
C ALA A 91 20.34 16.69 7.34
N ALA A 92 20.50 15.64 8.17
CA ALA A 92 21.33 15.70 9.36
C ALA A 92 22.80 16.00 9.02
N HIS A 93 23.34 15.39 7.96
CA HIS A 93 24.71 15.64 7.50
C HIS A 93 24.90 17.09 7.03
N ALA A 94 23.94 17.65 6.28
CA ALA A 94 23.97 19.02 5.80
C ALA A 94 23.92 20.04 6.96
N ILE A 95 23.00 19.84 7.92
CA ILE A 95 22.88 20.70 9.10
C ILE A 95 24.16 20.64 9.95
N GLY A 96 24.68 19.44 10.21
CA GLY A 96 25.93 19.26 10.96
C GLY A 96 27.12 19.96 10.30
N SER A 97 27.24 19.85 8.98
CA SER A 97 28.29 20.50 8.19
C SER A 97 28.20 22.03 8.25
N ALA A 98 26.99 22.60 8.15
CA ALA A 98 26.78 24.04 8.25
C ALA A 98 27.14 24.59 9.65
N VAL A 99 26.74 23.89 10.72
CA VAL A 99 27.09 24.25 12.10
C VAL A 99 28.60 24.19 12.31
N LYS A 100 29.27 23.12 11.86
CA LYS A 100 30.73 22.98 11.96
C LYS A 100 31.44 24.13 11.26
N LYS A 101 31.08 24.43 10.01
CA LYS A 101 31.67 25.52 9.23
C LYS A 101 31.46 26.90 9.89
N SER A 102 30.30 27.15 10.48
CA SER A 102 30.03 28.39 11.21
C SER A 102 30.92 28.54 12.46
N ARG A 103 31.17 27.44 13.17
CA ARG A 103 32.09 27.41 14.32
C ARG A 103 33.53 27.65 13.89
N GLU A 104 34.00 27.00 12.82
CA GLU A 104 35.34 27.21 12.26
C GLU A 104 35.56 28.67 11.85
N ASN A 105 34.63 29.28 11.11
CA ASN A 105 34.72 30.69 10.71
C ASN A 105 34.76 31.67 11.89
N LYS A 106 34.10 31.38 13.02
CA LYS A 106 34.20 32.19 14.24
C LYS A 106 35.53 32.01 14.98
N SER A 107 36.22 30.90 14.74
CA SER A 107 37.45 30.50 15.44
C SER A 107 38.72 31.01 14.76
N THR A 108 38.64 31.52 13.52
CA THR A 108 39.75 32.12 12.78
C THR A 108 39.74 33.65 12.99
N PRO A 109 40.68 34.24 13.77
CA PRO A 109 40.82 35.70 13.83
C PRO A 109 41.29 36.23 12.48
N ALA A 110 40.84 37.44 12.10
CA ALA A 110 41.31 38.12 10.90
C ALA A 110 42.84 38.24 10.92
N PRO A 111 43.55 37.99 9.80
CA PRO A 111 44.98 38.29 9.73
C PRO A 111 45.17 39.79 9.99
N ALA A 112 45.96 40.11 11.01
CA ALA A 112 46.34 41.49 11.31
C ALA A 112 46.91 42.13 10.04
N GLY A 113 46.35 43.29 9.68
CA GLY A 113 46.80 44.08 8.54
C GLY A 113 48.31 44.34 8.63
N LYS A 114 48.98 44.23 7.49
CA LYS A 114 50.33 44.76 7.31
C LYS A 114 50.22 46.28 7.22
N GLU A 115 50.67 46.99 8.23
CA GLU A 115 51.04 48.40 8.12
C GLU A 115 52.51 48.49 7.68
N GLU A 116 52.77 49.49 6.83
CA GLU A 116 54.02 49.78 6.09
C GLU A 116 55.22 50.14 6.98
#